data_AF-A0A3M1F0Q3-F1
#
_entry.id   AF-A0A3M1F0Q3-F1
#
_cell.length_a   1.000
_cell.length_b   1.000
_cell.length_c   1.000
_cell.angle_alpha   90.00
_cell.angle_beta   90.00
_cell.angle_gamma   90.00
#
_symmetry.space_group_name_H-M   'P 1'
#
loop_
_entity.id
_entity.type
_entity.pdbx_description
1 polymer ?
#
loop_
_entity_poly.entity_id
_entity_poly.type
_entity_poly.pdbx_seq_one_letter_code
_entity_poly.pdbx_strand_id
1 'polypeptide(L)'
;MSQRYVLDAEERRRRLAALLESLLYTFVQPSGAMRNTQNPHIVDVSGVLTYSTGPAPAPLLSPLDSNFAAETERVAQALNRIHAGRVQVQSFGSLGALAEILQDLVNEGQPYAVTV
;
A
#
# COMPACT_ATOMS: atom_id res chain seq x y z
N MET A 1 -0.92 -15.62 25.69
CA MET A 1 -1.67 -16.08 24.51
C MET A 1 -0.66 -16.34 23.40
N SER A 2 -0.50 -17.58 22.94
CA SER A 2 0.43 -17.90 21.84
C SER A 2 -0.25 -17.59 20.50
N GLN A 3 0.11 -16.49 19.85
CA GLN A 3 -0.27 -16.30 18.45
C GLN A 3 0.54 -17.28 17.60
N ARG A 4 -0.13 -18.18 16.89
CA ARG A 4 0.51 -19.15 16.00
C ARG A 4 0.03 -18.94 14.57
N TYR A 5 0.95 -18.71 13.65
CA TYR A 5 0.64 -18.68 12.23
C TYR A 5 0.36 -20.10 11.73
N VAL A 6 -0.76 -20.27 11.02
CA VAL A 6 -1.15 -21.55 10.41
C VAL A 6 -0.32 -21.86 9.16
N LEU A 7 0.10 -20.81 8.46
CA LEU A 7 0.91 -20.87 7.25
C LEU A 7 2.37 -20.53 7.57
N ASP A 8 3.29 -21.17 6.87
CA ASP A 8 4.71 -20.83 6.96
C ASP A 8 5.02 -19.44 6.34
N ALA A 9 6.25 -18.98 6.52
CA ALA A 9 6.67 -17.68 6.04
C ALA A 9 6.58 -17.57 4.50
N GLU A 10 6.85 -18.65 3.78
CA GLU A 10 6.93 -18.65 2.32
C GLU A 10 5.55 -18.62 1.67
N GLU A 11 4.60 -19.40 2.18
CA GLU A 11 3.20 -19.34 1.77
C GLU A 11 2.58 -17.97 2.09
N ARG A 12 2.90 -17.37 3.24
CA ARG A 12 2.46 -16.01 3.57
C ARG A 12 3.04 -14.97 2.61
N ARG A 13 4.32 -15.09 2.25
CA ARG A 13 4.99 -14.23 1.26
C ARG A 13 4.32 -14.35 -0.11
N ARG A 14 4.06 -15.58 -0.59
CA ARG A 14 3.34 -15.82 -1.85
C ARG A 14 1.95 -15.19 -1.88
N ARG A 15 1.22 -15.21 -0.77
CA ARG A 15 -0.10 -14.56 -0.66
C ARG A 15 -0.03 -13.03 -0.68
N LEU A 16 0.98 -12.45 -0.02
CA LEU A 16 1.21 -11.00 -0.09
C LEU A 16 1.53 -10.56 -1.51
N ALA A 17 2.44 -11.27 -2.18
CA ALA A 17 2.78 -11.00 -3.58
C ALA A 17 1.54 -11.06 -4.49
N ALA A 18 0.74 -12.13 -4.39
CA ALA A 18 -0.49 -12.28 -5.17
C ALA A 18 -1.51 -11.17 -4.89
N LEU A 19 -1.63 -10.71 -3.63
CA LEU A 19 -2.51 -9.61 -3.28
C LEU A 19 -2.05 -8.30 -3.93
N LEU A 20 -0.78 -7.95 -3.79
CA LEU A 20 -0.22 -6.71 -4.34
C LEU A 20 -0.27 -6.70 -5.88
N GLU A 21 0.02 -7.84 -6.52
CA GLU A 21 -0.11 -8.04 -7.96
C GLU A 21 -1.57 -7.85 -8.41
N SER A 22 -2.54 -8.43 -7.69
CA SER A 22 -3.96 -8.25 -8.01
C SER A 22 -4.38 -6.77 -7.92
N LEU A 23 -3.82 -6.05 -6.95
CA LEU A 23 -4.07 -4.62 -6.72
C LEU A 23 -3.53 -3.78 -7.88
N LEU A 24 -2.29 -4.04 -8.31
CA LEU A 24 -1.71 -3.42 -9.51
C LEU A 24 -2.59 -3.65 -10.75
N TYR A 25 -3.05 -4.89 -10.97
CA TYR A 25 -3.90 -5.22 -12.11
C TYR A 25 -5.23 -4.47 -12.11
N THR A 26 -5.78 -4.09 -10.95
CA THR A 26 -7.01 -3.28 -10.90
C THR A 26 -6.84 -1.89 -11.51
N PHE A 27 -5.65 -1.31 -11.44
CA PHE A 27 -5.36 0.00 -12.04
C PHE A 27 -4.99 -0.09 -13.52
N VAL A 28 -4.32 -1.18 -13.93
CA VAL A 28 -3.92 -1.40 -15.33
C VAL A 28 -5.12 -1.82 -16.19
N GLN A 29 -5.99 -2.67 -15.65
CA GLN A 29 -7.18 -3.16 -16.33
C GLN A 29 -8.42 -2.93 -15.47
N PRO A 30 -9.02 -1.72 -15.53
CA PRO A 30 -10.24 -1.38 -14.81
C PRO A 30 -11.47 -2.01 -15.51
N SER A 31 -11.53 -3.34 -15.57
CA SER A 31 -12.71 -4.06 -16.05
C SER A 31 -13.58 -4.47 -14.87
N GLY A 32 -14.59 -3.65 -14.52
CA GLY A 32 -15.54 -4.04 -13.47
C GLY A 32 -16.29 -2.91 -12.76
N ALA A 33 -17.21 -2.25 -13.47
CA ALA A 33 -18.45 -1.65 -12.95
C ALA A 33 -19.22 -1.07 -14.15
N MET A 34 -20.36 -1.65 -14.50
CA MET A 34 -21.32 -1.14 -15.52
C MET A 34 -20.71 -0.76 -16.89
N ARG A 35 -20.44 -1.77 -17.73
CA ARG A 35 -19.85 -1.64 -19.09
C ARG A 35 -20.81 -1.10 -20.17
N ASN A 36 -21.65 -0.11 -19.85
CA ASN A 36 -22.58 0.48 -20.84
C ASN A 36 -22.47 2.01 -20.97
N THR A 37 -21.44 2.60 -20.39
CA THR A 37 -21.13 4.03 -20.52
C THR A 37 -19.63 4.14 -20.36
N GLN A 38 -18.96 4.79 -21.31
CA GLN A 38 -17.53 5.12 -21.37
C GLN A 38 -16.70 4.56 -20.20
N ASN A 39 -15.89 3.51 -20.44
CA ASN A 39 -14.87 3.14 -19.45
C ASN A 39 -14.15 4.42 -19.03
N PRO A 40 -14.06 4.75 -17.73
CA PRO A 40 -13.36 5.96 -17.32
C PRO A 40 -11.95 5.88 -17.88
N HIS A 41 -11.64 6.78 -18.82
CA HIS A 41 -10.27 6.96 -19.26
C HIS A 41 -9.53 7.52 -18.05
N ILE A 42 -8.78 6.67 -17.34
CA ILE A 42 -7.92 7.12 -16.26
C ILE A 42 -6.90 8.07 -16.89
N VAL A 43 -7.11 9.38 -16.69
CA VAL A 43 -6.27 10.43 -17.30
C VAL A 43 -4.98 10.62 -16.50
N ASP A 44 -5.08 10.49 -15.18
CA ASP A 44 -3.96 10.62 -14.25
C ASP A 44 -4.23 9.86 -12.95
N VAL A 45 -3.16 9.39 -12.30
CA VAL A 45 -3.18 8.69 -11.00
C VAL A 45 -2.00 9.19 -10.20
N SER A 46 -2.28 9.99 -9.17
CA SER A 46 -1.28 10.47 -8.23
C SER A 46 -1.79 10.33 -6.80
N GLY A 47 -0.87 10.24 -5.85
CA GLY A 47 -1.25 9.90 -4.48
C GLY A 47 -0.08 9.60 -3.56
N VAL A 48 -0.45 9.00 -2.43
CA VAL A 48 0.48 8.53 -1.42
C VAL A 48 0.10 7.10 -1.04
N LEU A 49 1.08 6.21 -1.04
CA LEU A 49 0.98 4.85 -0.55
C LEU A 49 1.63 4.80 0.84
N THR A 50 0.90 4.30 1.83
CA THR A 50 1.41 4.13 3.20
C THR A 50 1.25 2.70 3.66
N TYR A 51 2.25 2.17 4.35
CA TYR A 51 2.18 0.84 4.96
C TYR A 51 2.97 0.80 6.27
N SER A 52 2.64 -0.18 7.10
CA SER A 52 3.30 -0.40 8.37
C SER A 52 4.15 -1.66 8.35
N THR A 53 5.35 -1.58 8.91
CA THR A 53 6.28 -2.70 9.11
C THR A 53 6.23 -3.25 10.54
N GLY A 54 5.27 -2.78 11.34
CA GLY A 54 5.02 -3.24 12.71
C GLY A 54 3.66 -2.79 13.24
N PRO A 55 3.42 -2.93 14.57
CA PRO A 55 2.16 -2.53 15.19
C PRO A 55 2.02 -1.01 15.23
N ALA A 56 1.49 -0.44 14.16
CA ALA A 56 1.13 0.97 14.00
C ALA A 56 0.12 1.09 12.85
N PRO A 57 -0.87 1.99 12.93
CA PRO A 57 -1.75 2.28 11.80
C PRO A 57 -0.99 3.08 10.73
N ALA A 58 -1.10 2.67 9.47
CA ALA A 58 -0.62 3.47 8.35
C ALA A 58 -1.65 4.59 8.07
N PRO A 59 -1.24 5.88 8.11
CA PRO A 59 -2.17 7.00 7.95
C PRO A 59 -2.61 7.15 6.50
N LEU A 60 -3.89 7.43 6.29
CA LEU A 60 -4.44 7.75 4.96
C LEU A 60 -5.31 9.00 5.07
N LEU A 61 -4.94 10.06 4.36
CA LEU A 61 -5.74 11.28 4.25
C LEU A 61 -6.35 11.38 2.86
N SER A 62 -7.51 12.02 2.77
CA SER A 62 -8.23 12.19 1.52
C SER A 62 -7.51 13.17 0.59
N PRO A 63 -7.32 12.83 -0.70
CA PRO A 63 -6.75 13.74 -1.69
C PRO A 63 -7.67 14.92 -2.06
N LEU A 64 -8.87 15.02 -1.45
CA LEU A 64 -9.72 16.21 -1.56
C LEU A 64 -9.04 17.46 -0.99
N ASP A 65 -8.14 17.30 -0.01
CA ASP A 65 -7.25 18.35 0.42
C ASP A 65 -5.97 18.31 -0.41
N SER A 66 -5.63 19.41 -1.09
CA SER A 66 -4.37 19.53 -1.86
C SER A 66 -3.09 19.28 -1.04
N ASN A 67 -3.16 19.45 0.29
CA ASN A 67 -2.03 19.26 1.21
C ASN A 67 -1.99 17.85 1.84
N PHE A 68 -2.88 16.93 1.43
CA PHE A 68 -3.03 15.61 2.05
C PHE A 68 -1.72 14.83 2.13
N ALA A 69 -0.85 14.93 1.12
CA ALA A 69 0.40 14.21 1.08
C ALA A 69 1.36 14.68 2.19
N ALA A 70 1.48 15.99 2.37
CA ALA A 70 2.35 16.57 3.40
C ALA A 70 1.79 16.33 4.81
N GLU A 71 0.47 16.37 4.98
CA GLU A 71 -0.16 15.99 6.26
C GLU A 71 0.02 14.50 6.57
N THR A 72 -0.12 13.62 5.56
CA THR A 72 0.12 12.17 5.72
C THR A 72 1.55 11.90 6.19
N GLU A 73 2.53 12.58 5.58
CA GLU A 73 3.94 12.51 5.96
C GLU A 73 4.16 13.00 7.41
N ARG A 74 3.54 14.13 7.80
CA ARG A 74 3.63 14.63 9.19
C ARG A 74 3.08 13.64 10.20
N VAL A 75 1.95 13.01 9.92
CA VAL A 75 1.36 11.99 10.81
C VAL A 75 2.27 10.77 10.90
N ALA A 76 2.79 10.27 9.77
CA ALA A 76 3.72 9.15 9.76
C ALA A 76 4.99 9.44 10.56
N GLN A 77 5.56 10.63 10.42
CA GLN A 77 6.72 11.07 11.21
C GLN A 77 6.40 11.13 12.71
N ALA A 78 5.22 11.63 13.10
CA ALA A 78 4.80 11.64 14.49
C ALA A 78 4.69 10.21 15.06
N LEU A 79 4.11 9.27 14.31
CA LEU A 79 4.02 7.86 14.69
C LEU A 79 5.41 7.21 14.79
N ASN A 80 6.30 7.53 13.85
CA ASN A 80 7.67 7.03 13.84
C ASN A 80 8.54 7.57 14.99
N ARG A 81 8.20 8.72 15.60
CA ARG A 81 8.86 9.19 16.83
C ARG A 81 8.50 8.35 18.05
N ILE A 82 7.32 7.74 18.07
CA ILE A 82 6.91 6.81 19.12
C ILE A 82 7.67 5.50 18.95
N HIS A 83 7.72 5.00 17.71
CA HIS A 83 8.46 3.80 17.35
C HIS A 83 9.12 3.95 15.99
N ALA A 84 10.44 4.03 15.98
CA ALA A 84 11.24 4.33 14.80
C ALA A 84 10.93 3.39 13.61
N GLY A 85 10.73 4.01 12.43
CA GLY A 85 10.67 3.32 11.14
C GLY A 85 9.48 2.38 10.93
N ARG A 86 8.41 2.47 11.74
CA ARG A 86 7.25 1.58 11.64
C ARG A 86 6.30 1.91 10.50
N VAL A 87 6.20 3.18 10.12
CA VAL A 87 5.31 3.65 9.06
C VAL A 87 6.17 4.14 7.90
N GLN A 88 5.87 3.63 6.71
CA GLN A 88 6.51 4.01 5.47
C GLN A 88 5.51 4.80 4.63
N VAL A 89 6.00 5.85 3.96
CA VAL A 89 5.20 6.75 3.11
C VAL A 89 5.92 6.89 1.78
N GLN A 90 5.22 6.66 0.68
CA GLN A 90 5.75 6.80 -0.66
C GLN A 90 4.75 7.59 -1.52
N SER A 91 5.15 8.77 -1.97
CA SER A 91 4.37 9.56 -2.91
C SER A 91 4.61 9.10 -4.35
N PHE A 92 3.57 9.14 -5.18
CA PHE A 92 3.67 8.85 -6.60
C PHE A 92 2.90 9.90 -7.41
N GLY A 93 3.46 10.28 -8.55
CA GLY A 93 2.89 11.28 -9.44
C GLY A 93 2.26 10.72 -10.71
N SER A 94 2.26 9.38 -10.88
CA SER A 94 1.69 8.71 -12.04
C SER A 94 1.34 7.25 -11.71
N LEU A 95 0.53 6.62 -12.56
CA LEU A 95 0.27 5.18 -12.48
C LEU A 95 1.55 4.35 -12.64
N GLY A 96 2.49 4.80 -13.48
CA GLY A 96 3.79 4.13 -13.65
C GLY A 96 4.58 4.12 -12.34
N ALA A 97 4.67 5.26 -11.66
CA ALA A 97 5.35 5.36 -10.37
C ALA A 97 4.67 4.49 -9.29
N LEU A 98 3.33 4.42 -9.27
CA LEU A 98 2.63 3.49 -8.37
C LEU A 98 2.95 2.02 -8.70
N ALA A 99 3.05 1.67 -9.98
CA ALA A 99 3.37 0.31 -10.42
C ALA A 99 4.79 -0.11 -10.00
N GLU A 100 5.76 0.79 -10.10
CA GLU A 100 7.13 0.58 -9.63
C GLU A 100 7.14 0.31 -8.11
N ILE A 101 6.46 1.15 -7.32
CA ILE A 101 6.35 0.96 -5.86
C ILE A 101 5.73 -0.41 -5.51
N LEU A 102 4.65 -0.80 -6.20
CA LEU A 102 4.00 -2.09 -5.96
C LEU A 102 4.89 -3.26 -6.40
N GLN A 103 5.64 -3.13 -7.49
CA GLN A 103 6.59 -4.15 -7.94
C GLN A 103 7.69 -4.38 -6.89
N ASP A 104 8.25 -3.30 -6.34
CA ASP A 104 9.27 -3.39 -5.28
C ASP A 104 8.70 -4.12 -4.05
N LEU A 105 7.48 -3.79 -3.64
CA LEU A 105 6.80 -4.46 -2.53
C LEU A 105 6.46 -5.93 -2.82
N VAL A 106 6.14 -6.29 -4.07
CA VAL A 106 5.93 -7.69 -4.48
C VAL A 106 7.22 -8.50 -4.36
N ASN A 107 8.35 -7.91 -4.75
CA ASN A 107 9.65 -8.59 -4.79
C ASN A 107 10.30 -8.69 -3.40
N GLU A 108 10.26 -7.59 -2.64
CA GLU A 108 11.04 -7.44 -1.40
C GLU A 108 10.16 -7.54 -0.14
N GLY A 109 8.85 -7.32 -0.28
CA GLY A 109 7.91 -7.25 0.83
C GLY A 109 7.78 -8.58 1.57
N GLN A 110 7.82 -8.50 2.90
CA GLN A 110 7.57 -9.64 3.78
C GLN A 110 6.40 -9.33 4.70
N PRO A 111 5.44 -10.27 4.86
CA PRO A 111 4.36 -10.11 5.83
C PRO A 111 4.92 -9.95 7.24
N TYR A 112 4.45 -8.93 7.96
CA TYR A 112 4.82 -8.75 9.36
C TYR A 112 4.58 -10.02 10.18
N ALA A 113 5.56 -10.42 10.97
CA ALA A 113 5.46 -11.55 11.89
C ALA A 113 5.71 -11.07 13.31
N VAL A 114 4.80 -11.40 14.22
CA VAL A 114 5.01 -11.22 15.66
C VAL A 114 6.08 -12.22 16.07
N THR A 115 7.22 -11.74 16.57
CA THR A 115 8.21 -12.59 17.22
C THR A 115 7.58 -13.08 18.52
N VAL A 116 7.33 -14.38 18.61
CA VAL A 116 6.84 -15.06 19.82
C VAL A 116 8.02 -15.62 20.58
#